data_AF-A0A6F8ZKN6-F1
#
_entry.id   AF-A0A6F8ZKN6-F1
#
_cell.length_a   1.000
_cell.length_b   1.000
_cell.length_c   1.000
_cell.angle_alpha   90.00
_cell.angle_beta   90.00
_cell.angle_gamma   90.00
#
_symmetry.space_group_name_H-M   'P 1'
#
loop_
_entity.id
_entity.type
_entity.pdbx_description
1 polymer ?
#
loop_
_entity_poly.entity_id
_entity_poly.type
_entity_poly.pdbx_seq_one_letter_code
_entity_poly.pdbx_strand_id
1 'polypeptide(L)'
;MRGKWLMGAGLVVLSLGIGAALGNAAARWVESRAQTVLPPAPPPSLPLRALSPLAGAEASRNWSGYVAHGQNVEAVQARWRVPVASTPGSVAVWVGIGGVTTRRLLQAGTLTQYGPVGSSTMLWIEGLPRGMEPVLDGLSPGETVRVVIRRTAPGQWAVALAAGGQHHTYTIRYHLPPGPDTAEWVVEDPYRPHQGFVRLTDFSPVQLSGASAVAAPAPGAPEETVVPPGPGTVPILMNRNATILASPHPTGTGSFTVYRTDGSALAGMPAVPTTPLTPVPPAPSWTGGGWRSRLSGGAPAFWDRLYAAWQQAVANLLARVLAWWQRLG
;
A
#
# COMPACT_ATOMS: atom_id res chain seq x y z
N MET A 1 42.38 32.31 75.40
CA MET A 1 42.22 33.68 74.87
C MET A 1 42.69 33.71 73.42
N ARG A 2 41.86 34.21 72.49
CA ARG A 2 42.18 34.80 71.16
C ARG A 2 42.90 33.85 70.15
N GLY A 3 42.65 33.84 68.84
CA GLY A 3 41.85 34.65 67.93
C GLY A 3 42.07 34.13 66.49
N LYS A 4 41.16 34.50 65.58
CA LYS A 4 41.12 34.25 64.11
C LYS A 4 42.39 34.80 63.40
N TRP A 5 42.82 34.35 62.20
CA TRP A 5 42.17 34.48 60.87
C TRP A 5 42.83 33.62 59.76
N LEU A 6 41.98 33.20 58.79
CA LEU A 6 42.09 32.96 57.31
C LEU A 6 43.49 32.89 56.65
N MET A 7 43.76 32.19 55.53
CA MET A 7 42.99 31.66 54.39
C MET A 7 43.96 30.80 53.55
N GLY A 8 43.48 29.81 52.78
CA GLY A 8 44.24 29.35 51.60
C GLY A 8 44.11 27.88 51.19
N ALA A 9 43.32 27.66 50.13
CA ALA A 9 43.55 26.71 49.05
C ALA A 9 43.62 25.19 49.32
N GLY A 10 42.66 24.49 48.70
CA GLY A 10 42.97 23.39 47.78
C GLY A 10 43.17 22.01 48.39
N LEU A 11 42.08 21.32 48.75
CA LEU A 11 42.12 19.88 48.97
C LEU A 11 41.87 19.14 47.64
N VAL A 12 42.93 18.51 47.14
CA VAL A 12 42.89 17.42 46.17
C VAL A 12 42.46 16.14 46.90
N VAL A 13 41.37 15.48 46.48
CA VAL A 13 41.17 14.04 46.69
C VAL A 13 40.52 13.40 45.47
N LEU A 14 41.27 12.46 44.89
CA LEU A 14 40.94 11.29 44.08
C LEU A 14 39.60 11.22 43.32
N SER A 15 39.72 11.12 42.00
CA SER A 15 39.04 10.06 41.24
C SER A 15 39.91 9.64 40.04
N LEU A 16 40.94 8.83 40.30
CA LEU A 16 41.48 7.92 39.30
C LEU A 16 40.44 6.83 39.06
N GLY A 17 39.95 6.69 37.83
CA GLY A 17 39.37 5.41 37.39
C GLY A 17 37.94 5.40 36.82
N ILE A 18 37.56 6.29 35.89
CA ILE A 18 36.45 6.00 34.92
C ILE A 18 36.80 6.52 33.50
N GLY A 19 38.09 6.61 33.15
CA GLY A 19 38.52 7.13 31.84
C GLY A 19 38.85 6.07 30.78
N ALA A 20 39.27 4.86 31.19
CA ALA A 20 39.91 3.92 30.28
C ALA A 20 39.07 2.68 29.91
N ALA A 21 37.87 2.52 30.47
CA ALA A 21 36.97 1.41 30.14
C ALA A 21 35.95 1.73 29.03
N LEU A 22 35.79 3.01 28.64
CA LEU A 22 34.82 3.41 27.60
C LEU A 22 35.45 3.58 26.20
N GLY A 23 36.78 3.62 26.09
CA GLY A 23 37.47 3.80 24.81
C GLY A 23 37.59 2.54 23.94
N ASN A 24 37.61 1.34 24.55
CA ASN A 24 37.84 0.08 23.82
C ASN A 24 36.56 -0.68 23.45
N ALA A 25 35.40 -0.27 23.95
CA ALA A 25 34.11 -0.86 23.57
C ALA A 25 33.55 -0.23 22.28
N ALA A 26 33.79 1.06 22.03
CA ALA A 26 33.29 1.75 20.84
C ALA A 26 34.04 1.35 19.55
N ALA A 27 35.34 1.05 19.64
CA ALA A 27 36.15 0.66 18.48
C ALA A 27 35.97 -0.81 18.05
N ARG A 28 35.46 -1.69 18.93
CA ARG A 28 35.20 -3.11 18.58
C ARG A 28 33.76 -3.40 18.14
N TRP A 29 32.88 -2.40 18.13
CA TRP A 29 31.50 -2.53 17.66
C TRP A 29 31.29 -2.06 16.21
N VAL A 30 32.27 -1.38 15.61
CA VAL A 30 32.18 -0.88 14.23
C VAL A 30 32.79 -1.86 13.21
N GLU A 31 33.68 -2.76 13.62
CA GLU A 31 34.39 -3.67 12.71
C GLU A 31 33.64 -4.99 12.36
N SER A 32 32.49 -5.30 12.98
CA SER A 32 31.80 -6.60 12.78
C SER A 32 30.65 -6.60 11.77
N ARG A 33 30.39 -5.51 11.04
CA ARG A 33 29.30 -5.46 10.03
C ARG A 33 29.71 -5.02 8.62
N ALA A 34 30.99 -5.03 8.29
CA ALA A 34 31.42 -5.06 6.89
C ALA A 34 31.46 -6.51 6.37
N GLN A 35 30.41 -7.29 6.61
CA GLN A 35 30.06 -8.29 5.60
C GLN A 35 29.52 -7.48 4.45
N THR A 36 30.20 -7.51 3.32
CA THR A 36 29.63 -7.18 2.02
C THR A 36 28.44 -8.12 1.84
N VAL A 37 27.29 -7.74 2.42
CA VAL A 37 26.02 -8.40 2.15
C VAL A 37 25.79 -8.07 0.70
N LEU A 38 26.13 -9.03 -0.18
CA LEU A 38 25.65 -9.00 -1.54
C LEU A 38 24.16 -8.67 -1.45
N PRO A 39 23.65 -7.71 -2.23
CA PRO A 39 22.22 -7.44 -2.24
C PRO A 39 21.49 -8.78 -2.37
N PRO A 40 20.42 -9.02 -1.60
CA PRO A 40 19.70 -10.29 -1.67
C PRO A 40 19.44 -10.57 -3.15
N ALA A 41 19.80 -11.77 -3.60
CA ALA A 41 19.56 -12.19 -4.97
C ALA A 41 18.11 -11.82 -5.33
N PRO A 42 17.85 -11.27 -6.54
CA PRO A 42 16.48 -10.98 -6.95
C PRO A 42 15.67 -12.26 -6.73
N PRO A 43 14.51 -12.17 -6.04
CA PRO A 43 13.74 -13.36 -5.74
C PRO A 43 13.41 -14.05 -7.07
N PRO A 44 13.50 -15.39 -7.12
CA PRO A 44 13.31 -16.11 -8.36
C PRO A 44 11.94 -15.76 -8.95
N SER A 45 11.94 -15.26 -10.19
CA SER A 45 10.72 -15.16 -11.00
C SER A 45 10.15 -16.57 -11.13
N LEU A 46 8.88 -16.76 -10.75
CA LEU A 46 8.25 -18.07 -10.89
C LEU A 46 7.95 -18.32 -12.38
N PRO A 47 8.25 -19.52 -12.92
CA PRO A 47 7.79 -19.88 -14.25
C PRO A 47 6.26 -19.92 -14.25
N LEU A 48 5.63 -19.28 -15.24
CA LEU A 48 4.16 -19.21 -15.35
C LEU A 48 3.48 -20.59 -15.35
N ARG A 49 4.19 -21.66 -15.73
CA ARG A 49 3.68 -23.03 -15.72
C ARG A 49 3.49 -23.63 -14.32
N ALA A 50 4.11 -23.04 -13.29
CA ALA A 50 3.86 -23.37 -11.88
C ALA A 50 2.64 -22.63 -11.29
N LEU A 51 2.03 -21.74 -12.08
CA LEU A 51 0.91 -20.90 -11.70
C LEU A 51 -0.34 -21.47 -12.42
N SER A 52 -1.25 -22.09 -11.66
CA SER A 52 -2.53 -22.55 -12.23
C SER A 52 -3.19 -21.40 -13.00
N PRO A 53 -3.74 -21.62 -14.21
CA PRO A 53 -4.42 -20.56 -14.95
C PRO A 53 -5.54 -19.99 -14.09
N LEU A 54 -5.47 -18.68 -13.83
CA LEU A 54 -6.52 -17.95 -13.13
C LEU A 54 -7.74 -17.90 -14.06
N ALA A 55 -8.63 -18.89 -13.92
CA ALA A 55 -9.85 -18.94 -14.70
C ALA A 55 -10.66 -17.65 -14.51
N GLY A 56 -11.12 -17.04 -15.62
CA GLY A 56 -11.87 -15.79 -15.59
C GLY A 56 -11.04 -14.53 -15.33
N ALA A 57 -9.70 -14.60 -15.43
CA ALA A 57 -8.85 -13.42 -15.28
C ALA A 57 -9.06 -12.36 -16.37
N GLU A 58 -9.04 -11.11 -15.94
CA GLU A 58 -8.93 -9.94 -16.79
C GLU A 58 -7.45 -9.64 -17.10
N ALA A 59 -7.18 -8.97 -18.23
CA ALA A 59 -5.83 -8.59 -18.63
C ALA A 59 -5.68 -7.07 -18.71
N SER A 60 -4.71 -6.50 -17.98
CA SER A 60 -4.39 -5.08 -17.99
C SER A 60 -2.97 -4.84 -18.51
N ARG A 61 -2.74 -3.73 -19.22
CA ARG A 61 -1.41 -3.36 -19.71
C ARG A 61 -0.38 -3.06 -18.61
N ASN A 62 -0.85 -2.75 -17.41
CA ASN A 62 -0.02 -2.25 -16.33
C ASN A 62 -0.48 -2.61 -14.92
N TRP A 63 -1.62 -3.26 -14.72
CA TRP A 63 -2.08 -3.68 -13.39
C TRP A 63 -2.02 -5.20 -13.23
N SER A 64 -1.59 -5.65 -12.06
CA SER A 64 -1.76 -7.02 -11.60
C SER A 64 -2.35 -7.02 -10.20
N GLY A 65 -3.37 -7.83 -9.93
CA GLY A 65 -4.07 -7.75 -8.66
C GLY A 65 -5.47 -8.34 -8.68
N TYR A 66 -6.36 -7.80 -7.86
CA TYR A 66 -7.78 -8.16 -7.88
C TYR A 66 -8.64 -6.92 -8.01
N VAL A 67 -9.76 -7.05 -8.71
CA VAL A 67 -10.86 -6.09 -8.70
C VAL A 67 -12.11 -6.75 -8.14
N ALA A 68 -12.76 -6.08 -7.20
CA ALA A 68 -14.12 -6.35 -6.80
C ALA A 68 -15.05 -5.46 -7.63
N HIS A 69 -15.91 -6.08 -8.45
CA HIS A 69 -16.99 -5.38 -9.14
C HIS A 69 -18.20 -5.32 -8.22
N GLY A 70 -18.73 -4.11 -7.97
CA GLY A 70 -19.87 -3.92 -7.09
C GLY A 70 -20.73 -2.73 -7.47
N GLN A 71 -21.81 -2.54 -6.71
CA GLN A 71 -22.56 -1.27 -6.69
C GLN A 71 -22.20 -0.57 -5.39
N ASN A 72 -21.90 0.73 -5.44
CA ASN A 72 -21.67 1.58 -4.26
C ASN A 72 -20.55 1.07 -3.33
N VAL A 73 -19.30 1.05 -3.80
CA VAL A 73 -18.16 0.74 -2.92
C VAL A 73 -17.98 1.88 -1.91
N GLU A 74 -18.09 1.57 -0.63
CA GLU A 74 -17.99 2.49 0.50
C GLU A 74 -16.60 2.46 1.15
N ALA A 75 -15.86 1.35 1.02
CA ALA A 75 -14.50 1.26 1.52
C ALA A 75 -13.63 0.25 0.77
N VAL A 76 -12.32 0.47 0.80
CA VAL A 76 -11.29 -0.49 0.40
C VAL A 76 -10.10 -0.40 1.35
N GLN A 77 -9.46 -1.53 1.63
CA GLN A 77 -8.26 -1.56 2.46
C GLN A 77 -7.33 -2.70 2.08
N ALA A 78 -6.04 -2.56 2.39
CA ALA A 78 -5.09 -3.66 2.50
C ALA A 78 -3.86 -3.24 3.31
N ARG A 79 -3.02 -4.23 3.61
CA ARG A 79 -1.65 -4.04 4.08
C ARG A 79 -0.67 -4.84 3.22
N TRP A 80 0.54 -4.32 3.06
CA TRP A 80 1.65 -4.98 2.39
C TRP A 80 2.97 -4.58 3.04
N ARG A 81 4.07 -5.19 2.61
CA ARG A 81 5.43 -4.72 2.88
C ARG A 81 5.99 -4.05 1.65
N VAL A 82 6.75 -2.97 1.82
CA VAL A 82 7.47 -2.32 0.71
C VAL A 82 8.33 -3.36 0.00
N PRO A 83 8.16 -3.59 -1.31
CA PRO A 83 8.94 -4.59 -2.03
C PRO A 83 10.40 -4.16 -2.17
N VAL A 84 11.28 -5.13 -2.31
CA VAL A 84 12.63 -4.89 -2.83
C VAL A 84 12.51 -4.71 -4.34
N ALA A 85 12.99 -3.58 -4.87
CA ALA A 85 13.20 -3.39 -6.30
C ALA A 85 14.66 -3.69 -6.64
N SER A 86 14.93 -4.42 -7.73
CA SER A 86 16.28 -4.92 -8.05
C SER A 86 16.82 -4.53 -9.42
N THR A 87 16.05 -3.83 -10.24
CA THR A 87 16.49 -3.37 -11.57
C THR A 87 16.03 -1.94 -11.84
N PRO A 88 16.70 -1.14 -12.68
CA PRO A 88 16.22 0.19 -13.05
C PRO A 88 14.76 0.18 -13.50
N GLY A 89 13.95 1.04 -12.89
CA GLY A 89 12.51 1.04 -13.14
C GLY A 89 11.67 1.51 -11.96
N SER A 90 10.38 1.18 -11.97
CA SER A 90 9.48 1.49 -10.87
C SER A 90 8.40 0.43 -10.71
N VAL A 91 7.82 0.38 -9.52
CA VAL A 91 6.62 -0.41 -9.20
C VAL A 91 5.78 0.37 -8.20
N ALA A 92 4.48 0.42 -8.41
CA ALA A 92 3.54 0.94 -7.42
C ALA A 92 2.73 -0.20 -6.81
N VAL A 93 2.37 -0.05 -5.54
CA VAL A 93 1.45 -0.95 -4.83
C VAL A 93 0.40 -0.10 -4.15
N TRP A 94 -0.88 -0.33 -4.43
CA TRP A 94 -1.95 0.54 -3.96
C TRP A 94 -3.29 -0.17 -3.81
N VAL A 95 -4.21 0.51 -3.12
CA VAL A 95 -5.64 0.20 -3.12
C VAL A 95 -6.43 1.38 -3.63
N GLY A 96 -7.54 1.10 -4.31
CA GLY A 96 -8.31 2.12 -5.00
C GLY A 96 -9.81 1.84 -5.06
N ILE A 97 -10.56 2.90 -5.36
CA ILE A 97 -11.98 2.85 -5.68
C ILE A 97 -12.22 3.61 -6.99
N GLY A 98 -12.85 2.95 -7.95
CA GLY A 98 -13.14 3.46 -9.30
C GLY A 98 -12.09 3.08 -10.34
N GLY A 99 -11.90 3.89 -11.37
CA GLY A 99 -10.81 3.71 -12.35
C GLY A 99 -10.99 2.59 -13.39
N VAL A 100 -11.69 1.50 -13.08
CA VAL A 100 -11.93 0.40 -14.04
C VAL A 100 -13.09 0.72 -14.98
N THR A 101 -14.24 1.10 -14.43
CA THR A 101 -15.45 1.46 -15.19
C THR A 101 -15.59 2.98 -15.40
N THR A 102 -14.76 3.78 -14.73
CA THR A 102 -14.86 5.25 -14.73
C THR A 102 -13.49 5.89 -14.90
N ARG A 103 -13.46 7.16 -15.30
CA ARG A 103 -12.22 7.97 -15.35
C ARG A 103 -11.82 8.58 -13.99
N ARG A 104 -12.51 8.18 -12.92
CA ARG A 104 -12.35 8.72 -11.57
C ARG A 104 -11.84 7.58 -10.69
N LEU A 105 -10.67 7.79 -10.09
CA LEU A 105 -9.99 6.79 -9.28
C LEU A 105 -9.43 7.51 -8.05
N LEU A 106 -9.93 7.14 -6.88
CA LEU A 106 -9.33 7.54 -5.61
C LEU A 106 -8.48 6.38 -5.13
N GLN A 107 -7.18 6.62 -4.98
CA GLN A 107 -6.21 5.58 -4.68
C GLN A 107 -5.11 6.09 -3.75
N ALA A 108 -4.51 5.17 -3.02
CA ALA A 108 -3.35 5.47 -2.20
C ALA A 108 -2.47 4.25 -2.02
N GLY A 109 -1.17 4.49 -1.92
CA GLY A 109 -0.21 3.41 -1.86
C GLY A 109 1.23 3.88 -1.89
N THR A 110 2.12 2.98 -2.28
CA THR A 110 3.55 3.23 -2.39
C THR A 110 4.01 3.26 -3.83
N LEU A 111 5.01 4.09 -4.13
CA LEU A 111 5.76 4.07 -5.38
C LEU A 111 7.23 3.81 -5.03
N THR A 112 7.76 2.68 -5.48
CA THR A 112 9.18 2.35 -5.38
C THR A 112 9.83 2.59 -6.73
N GLN A 113 10.90 3.39 -6.74
CA GLN A 113 11.71 3.67 -7.92
C GLN A 113 13.11 3.13 -7.68
N TYR A 114 13.68 2.45 -8.67
CA TYR A 114 15.07 1.99 -8.64
C TYR A 114 15.86 2.74 -9.70
N GLY A 115 16.92 3.41 -9.27
CA GLY A 115 17.78 4.22 -10.13
C GLY A 115 19.27 4.03 -9.81
N PRO A 116 20.13 4.94 -10.29
CA PRO A 116 21.59 4.82 -10.15
C PRO A 116 22.09 4.79 -8.70
N VAL A 117 21.34 5.38 -7.77
CA VAL A 117 21.68 5.47 -6.33
C VAL A 117 20.96 4.43 -5.47
N GLY A 118 20.30 3.45 -6.10
CA GLY A 118 19.49 2.42 -5.43
C GLY A 118 17.99 2.70 -5.48
N SER A 119 17.24 2.09 -4.56
CA SER A 119 15.79 2.21 -4.50
C SER A 119 15.33 3.32 -3.55
N SER A 120 14.35 4.12 -3.97
CA SER A 120 13.62 5.07 -3.14
C SER A 120 12.13 4.76 -3.16
N THR A 121 11.49 4.72 -2.00
CA THR A 121 10.04 4.50 -1.89
C THR A 121 9.35 5.67 -1.20
N MET A 122 8.23 6.09 -1.77
CA MET A 122 7.32 7.08 -1.18
C MET A 122 5.92 6.51 -0.99
N LEU A 123 5.21 7.04 0.00
CA LEU A 123 3.78 6.87 0.25
C LEU A 123 3.03 8.06 -0.34
N TRP A 124 1.90 7.80 -1.00
CA TRP A 124 1.17 8.81 -1.75
C TRP A 124 -0.35 8.61 -1.69
N ILE A 125 -1.09 9.67 -2.03
CA ILE A 125 -2.53 9.66 -2.30
C ILE A 125 -2.77 10.30 -3.67
N GLU A 126 -3.69 9.76 -4.46
CA GLU A 126 -4.08 10.31 -5.75
C GLU A 126 -5.59 10.23 -5.95
N GLY A 127 -6.16 11.25 -6.59
CA GLY A 127 -7.57 11.30 -6.94
C GLY A 127 -7.73 11.79 -8.36
N LEU A 128 -7.77 10.88 -9.35
CA LEU A 128 -7.78 11.24 -10.76
C LEU A 128 -8.95 12.17 -11.11
N PRO A 129 -8.75 13.20 -11.94
CA PRO A 129 -7.56 13.46 -12.75
C PRO A 129 -6.46 14.27 -12.05
N ARG A 130 -6.60 14.58 -10.75
CA ARG A 130 -5.51 15.20 -10.01
C ARG A 130 -4.38 14.18 -9.86
N GLY A 131 -3.16 14.61 -10.15
CA GLY A 131 -1.98 13.76 -10.03
C GLY A 131 -1.67 13.38 -8.58
N MET A 132 -0.82 12.37 -8.48
CA MET A 132 -0.25 11.83 -7.25
C MET A 132 0.34 12.89 -6.33
N GLU A 133 0.06 12.76 -5.04
CA GLU A 133 0.52 13.68 -3.99
C GLU A 133 1.27 12.92 -2.91
N PRO A 134 2.58 13.18 -2.72
CA PRO A 134 3.39 12.55 -1.70
C PRO A 134 2.85 12.82 -0.28
N VAL A 135 3.08 11.84 0.60
CA VAL A 135 2.73 11.87 2.02
C VAL A 135 3.96 11.66 2.90
N LEU A 136 4.78 10.66 2.57
CA LEU A 136 5.99 10.28 3.28
C LEU A 136 7.00 9.74 2.26
N ASP A 137 8.27 10.10 2.42
CA ASP A 137 9.38 9.60 1.59
C ASP A 137 10.35 8.76 2.43
N GLY A 138 11.20 7.99 1.75
CA GLY A 138 12.28 7.26 2.39
C GLY A 138 11.86 5.96 3.08
N LEU A 139 10.73 5.38 2.66
CA LEU A 139 10.33 4.07 3.17
C LEU A 139 11.33 3.00 2.75
N SER A 140 11.77 2.19 3.72
CA SER A 140 12.74 1.11 3.51
C SER A 140 12.05 -0.17 3.02
N PRO A 141 12.71 -0.98 2.17
CA PRO A 141 12.20 -2.30 1.82
C PRO A 141 11.87 -3.13 3.07
N GLY A 142 10.74 -3.82 3.05
CA GLY A 142 10.23 -4.63 4.17
C GLY A 142 9.39 -3.86 5.19
N GLU A 143 9.36 -2.52 5.18
CA GLU A 143 8.47 -1.76 6.05
C GLU A 143 7.01 -2.03 5.74
N THR A 144 6.19 -2.15 6.80
CA THR A 144 4.77 -2.42 6.66
C THR A 144 4.04 -1.14 6.27
N VAL A 145 3.18 -1.26 5.26
CA VAL A 145 2.25 -0.23 4.81
C VAL A 145 0.83 -0.72 5.02
N ARG A 146 -0.05 0.15 5.51
CA ARG A 146 -1.50 -0.08 5.57
C ARG A 146 -2.23 1.13 4.99
N VAL A 147 -3.20 0.85 4.12
CA VAL A 147 -4.07 1.86 3.53
C VAL A 147 -5.52 1.48 3.76
N VAL A 148 -6.33 2.47 4.13
CA VAL A 148 -7.79 2.39 4.21
C VAL A 148 -8.36 3.63 3.54
N ILE A 149 -9.24 3.43 2.56
CA ILE A 149 -10.05 4.49 1.95
C ILE A 149 -11.50 4.18 2.30
N ARG A 150 -12.20 5.11 2.93
CA ARG A 150 -13.59 4.92 3.36
C ARG A 150 -14.41 6.18 3.15
N ARG A 151 -15.60 6.04 2.57
CA ARG A 151 -16.55 7.13 2.45
C ARG A 151 -17.08 7.51 3.83
N THR A 152 -17.09 8.80 4.13
CA THR A 152 -17.58 9.34 5.40
C THR A 152 -18.87 10.14 5.24
N ALA A 153 -19.09 10.69 4.04
CA ALA A 153 -20.31 11.34 3.61
C ALA A 153 -20.34 11.34 2.07
N PRO A 154 -21.48 11.65 1.43
CA PRO A 154 -21.52 11.83 -0.03
C PRO A 154 -20.42 12.77 -0.53
N GLY A 155 -19.55 12.27 -1.42
CA GLY A 155 -18.42 13.02 -1.96
C GLY A 155 -17.27 13.30 -0.98
N GLN A 156 -17.26 12.67 0.20
CA GLN A 156 -16.20 12.81 1.20
C GLN A 156 -15.62 11.45 1.60
N TRP A 157 -14.29 11.40 1.68
CA TRP A 157 -13.54 10.18 1.95
C TRP A 157 -12.51 10.43 3.04
N ALA A 158 -12.41 9.50 3.99
CA ALA A 158 -11.25 9.38 4.85
C ALA A 158 -10.21 8.48 4.16
N VAL A 159 -8.98 8.96 4.03
CA VAL A 159 -7.84 8.18 3.58
C VAL A 159 -6.85 8.08 4.73
N ALA A 160 -6.75 6.89 5.29
CA ALA A 160 -5.94 6.58 6.44
C ALA A 160 -4.74 5.73 6.00
N LEU A 161 -3.55 6.18 6.35
CA LEU A 161 -2.25 5.64 5.92
C LEU A 161 -1.36 5.37 7.13
N ALA A 162 -0.75 4.19 7.17
CA ALA A 162 0.28 3.87 8.16
C ALA A 162 1.50 3.24 7.49
N ALA A 163 2.69 3.79 7.71
CA ALA A 163 3.95 3.28 7.18
C ALA A 163 5.14 3.77 8.02
N GLY A 164 6.20 2.97 8.15
CA GLY A 164 7.42 3.37 8.87
C GLY A 164 7.19 3.84 10.32
N GLY A 165 6.19 3.27 11.01
CA GLY A 165 5.76 3.70 12.35
C GLY A 165 4.99 5.03 12.40
N GLN A 166 4.79 5.68 11.26
CA GLN A 166 4.01 6.90 11.12
C GLN A 166 2.58 6.62 10.68
N HIS A 167 1.68 7.51 11.06
CA HIS A 167 0.25 7.39 10.85
C HIS A 167 -0.33 8.73 10.40
N HIS A 168 -1.03 8.74 9.26
CA HIS A 168 -1.66 9.92 8.69
C HIS A 168 -3.09 9.63 8.29
N THR A 169 -4.01 10.54 8.62
CA THR A 169 -5.39 10.50 8.15
C THR A 169 -5.74 11.82 7.48
N TYR A 170 -6.28 11.73 6.28
CA TYR A 170 -6.76 12.86 5.50
C TYR A 170 -8.26 12.74 5.27
N THR A 171 -8.96 13.87 5.33
CA THR A 171 -10.30 13.99 4.76
C THR A 171 -10.18 14.60 3.39
N ILE A 172 -10.79 13.95 2.40
CA ILE A 172 -10.70 14.31 0.99
C ILE A 172 -12.10 14.55 0.45
N ARG A 173 -12.29 15.69 -0.21
CA ARG A 173 -13.49 15.93 -1.00
C ARG A 173 -13.25 15.39 -2.41
N TYR A 174 -13.91 14.30 -2.75
CA TYR A 174 -13.73 13.63 -4.03
C TYR A 174 -15.04 13.00 -4.50
N HIS A 175 -15.46 13.39 -5.69
CA HIS A 175 -16.65 12.84 -6.33
C HIS A 175 -16.27 11.63 -7.19
N LEU A 176 -16.83 10.48 -6.83
CA LEU A 176 -16.93 9.29 -7.67
C LEU A 176 -18.33 9.30 -8.31
N PRO A 177 -18.45 9.08 -9.65
CA PRO A 177 -19.73 9.06 -10.32
C PRO A 177 -20.63 7.95 -9.75
N PRO A 178 -21.96 8.15 -9.68
CA PRO A 178 -22.87 7.06 -9.34
C PRO A 178 -22.83 5.97 -10.42
N GLY A 179 -22.82 4.70 -10.02
CA GLY A 179 -22.80 3.56 -10.94
C GLY A 179 -22.08 2.34 -10.38
N PRO A 180 -21.77 1.33 -11.22
CA PRO A 180 -20.88 0.25 -10.83
C PRO A 180 -19.53 0.84 -10.43
N ASP A 181 -19.25 0.76 -9.13
CA ASP A 181 -17.97 1.11 -8.55
C ASP A 181 -17.14 -0.16 -8.42
N THR A 182 -15.83 0.01 -8.61
CA THR A 182 -14.86 -1.05 -8.44
C THR A 182 -13.98 -0.73 -7.24
N ALA A 183 -13.50 -1.78 -6.58
CA ALA A 183 -12.47 -1.68 -5.57
C ALA A 183 -11.29 -2.54 -5.99
N GLU A 184 -10.07 -2.00 -5.97
CA GLU A 184 -8.90 -2.71 -6.47
C GLU A 184 -7.78 -2.81 -5.43
N TRP A 185 -7.00 -3.88 -5.58
CA TRP A 185 -5.76 -4.12 -4.86
C TRP A 185 -4.69 -4.45 -5.90
N VAL A 186 -3.78 -3.53 -6.14
CA VAL A 186 -2.99 -3.54 -7.37
C VAL A 186 -1.49 -3.40 -7.09
N VAL A 187 -0.73 -4.17 -7.85
CA VAL A 187 0.66 -3.88 -8.21
C VAL A 187 0.68 -3.34 -9.63
N GLU A 188 1.25 -2.16 -9.82
CA GLU A 188 1.19 -1.41 -11.08
C GLU A 188 2.59 -1.15 -11.65
N ASP A 189 2.69 -1.24 -12.98
CA ASP A 189 3.74 -0.58 -13.77
C ASP A 189 3.32 0.88 -14.04
N PRO A 190 3.91 1.87 -13.33
CA PRO A 190 3.39 3.24 -13.37
C PRO A 190 3.44 3.86 -14.78
N TYR A 191 2.35 4.50 -15.18
CA TYR A 191 2.31 5.26 -16.43
C TYR A 191 2.63 6.73 -16.17
N ARG A 192 3.56 7.29 -16.96
CA ARG A 192 3.85 8.73 -16.95
C ARG A 192 3.30 9.38 -18.22
N PRO A 193 2.41 10.39 -18.10
CA PRO A 193 1.98 11.18 -19.25
C PRO A 193 3.19 11.65 -20.07
N HIS A 194 3.10 11.54 -21.40
CA HIS A 194 4.15 11.92 -22.36
C HIS A 194 5.44 11.08 -22.38
N GLN A 195 5.69 10.25 -21.35
CA GLN A 195 6.84 9.32 -21.31
C GLN A 195 6.42 7.86 -21.55
N GLY A 196 5.13 7.55 -21.43
CA GLY A 196 4.62 6.19 -21.58
C GLY A 196 4.74 5.40 -20.27
N PHE A 197 4.68 4.08 -20.37
CA PHE A 197 5.02 3.21 -19.23
C PHE A 197 6.48 3.41 -18.86
N VAL A 198 6.74 3.61 -17.58
CA VAL A 198 8.12 3.46 -17.08
C VAL A 198 8.53 2.01 -17.20
N ARG A 199 9.84 1.73 -17.09
CA ARG A 199 10.29 0.34 -17.03
C ARG A 199 9.76 -0.27 -15.73
N LEU A 200 8.98 -1.34 -15.80
CA LEU A 200 8.66 -2.14 -14.62
C LEU A 200 9.95 -2.70 -14.04
N THR A 201 10.25 -2.38 -12.79
CA THR A 201 11.36 -3.03 -12.07
C THR A 201 11.03 -4.49 -11.79
N ASP A 202 12.05 -5.35 -11.73
CA ASP A 202 11.93 -6.59 -10.99
C ASP A 202 11.70 -6.25 -9.51
N PHE A 203 10.74 -6.94 -8.90
CA PHE A 203 10.31 -6.70 -7.54
C PHE A 203 10.14 -8.01 -6.78
N SER A 204 10.38 -7.97 -5.47
CA SER A 204 10.06 -9.09 -4.60
C SER A 204 8.56 -9.36 -4.53
N PRO A 205 8.11 -10.63 -4.42
CA PRO A 205 6.70 -10.96 -4.32
C PRO A 205 5.95 -10.06 -3.34
N VAL A 206 4.87 -9.44 -3.82
CA VAL A 206 4.10 -8.47 -3.04
C VAL A 206 2.89 -9.17 -2.46
N GLN A 207 2.94 -9.51 -1.17
CA GLN A 207 1.76 -10.04 -0.47
C GLN A 207 0.90 -8.88 0.02
N LEU A 208 -0.33 -8.82 -0.48
CA LEU A 208 -1.40 -8.00 0.07
C LEU A 208 -2.23 -8.88 1.00
N SER A 209 -2.46 -8.41 2.22
CA SER A 209 -3.26 -9.13 3.22
C SER A 209 -4.23 -8.19 3.92
N GLY A 210 -5.22 -8.77 4.62
CA GLY A 210 -6.32 -7.98 5.21
C GLY A 210 -7.08 -7.16 4.15
N ALA A 211 -7.02 -7.62 2.89
CA ALA A 211 -7.60 -6.97 1.75
C ALA A 211 -9.12 -7.20 1.76
N SER A 212 -9.88 -6.12 1.77
CA SER A 212 -11.34 -6.19 1.71
C SER A 212 -11.95 -4.90 1.23
N ALA A 213 -13.03 -5.03 0.45
CA ALA A 213 -13.88 -3.94 0.05
C ALA A 213 -15.20 -4.02 0.84
N VAL A 214 -15.86 -2.90 1.00
CA VAL A 214 -17.20 -2.81 1.58
C VAL A 214 -18.10 -2.18 0.54
N ALA A 215 -19.16 -2.90 0.16
CA ALA A 215 -20.22 -2.37 -0.70
C ALA A 215 -21.42 -1.99 0.17
N ALA A 216 -22.07 -0.87 -0.17
CA ALA A 216 -23.32 -0.49 0.45
C ALA A 216 -24.39 -1.57 0.23
N PRO A 217 -25.43 -1.65 1.08
CA PRO A 217 -26.51 -2.60 0.91
C PRO A 217 -27.21 -2.38 -0.45
N ALA A 218 -27.54 -3.47 -1.14
CA ALA A 218 -28.48 -3.40 -2.27
C ALA A 218 -29.86 -2.90 -1.78
N PRO A 219 -30.69 -2.28 -2.64
CA PRO A 219 -32.05 -1.90 -2.25
C PRO A 219 -32.82 -3.09 -1.67
N GLY A 220 -33.32 -2.96 -0.44
CA GLY A 220 -34.02 -4.03 0.29
C GLY A 220 -33.12 -5.03 1.02
N ALA A 221 -31.79 -4.91 0.91
CA ALA A 221 -30.86 -5.65 1.74
C ALA A 221 -30.61 -4.89 3.06
N PRO A 222 -30.60 -5.58 4.21
CA PRO A 222 -30.45 -4.91 5.50
C PRO A 222 -29.03 -4.45 5.81
N GLU A 223 -27.99 -4.98 5.14
CA GLU A 223 -26.58 -4.83 5.59
C GLU A 223 -25.55 -4.65 4.46
N GLU A 224 -24.43 -4.00 4.80
CA GLU A 224 -23.23 -3.87 3.95
C GLU A 224 -22.61 -5.23 3.65
N THR A 225 -21.99 -5.36 2.47
CA THR A 225 -21.32 -6.60 2.05
C THR A 225 -19.81 -6.42 2.05
N VAL A 226 -19.09 -7.31 2.75
CA VAL A 226 -17.62 -7.35 2.73
C VAL A 226 -17.16 -8.29 1.63
N VAL A 227 -16.33 -7.78 0.72
CA VAL A 227 -15.82 -8.51 -0.44
C VAL A 227 -14.28 -8.60 -0.36
N PRO A 228 -13.72 -9.73 0.10
CA PRO A 228 -12.27 -9.96 0.04
C PRO A 228 -11.84 -10.42 -1.36
N PRO A 229 -10.56 -10.21 -1.76
CA PRO A 229 -9.98 -10.93 -2.89
C PRO A 229 -10.17 -12.44 -2.77
N GLY A 230 -10.52 -13.09 -3.89
CA GLY A 230 -10.91 -14.49 -3.96
C GLY A 230 -12.24 -14.72 -4.69
N PRO A 231 -13.04 -15.71 -4.29
CA PRO A 231 -14.36 -15.97 -4.90
C PRO A 231 -15.24 -14.73 -4.90
N GLY A 232 -15.76 -14.32 -6.07
CA GLY A 232 -16.56 -13.10 -6.24
C GLY A 232 -15.76 -11.85 -6.63
N THR A 233 -14.43 -11.94 -6.73
CA THR A 233 -13.56 -10.91 -7.32
C THR A 233 -12.86 -11.46 -8.55
N VAL A 234 -12.40 -10.55 -9.42
CA VAL A 234 -11.77 -10.92 -10.68
C VAL A 234 -10.25 -10.67 -10.58
N PRO A 235 -9.41 -11.68 -10.84
CA PRO A 235 -7.97 -11.48 -10.91
C PRO A 235 -7.60 -10.68 -12.15
N ILE A 236 -6.64 -9.77 -12.02
CA ILE A 236 -6.08 -8.95 -13.09
C ILE A 236 -4.65 -9.43 -13.36
N LEU A 237 -4.38 -9.81 -14.61
CA LEU A 237 -3.04 -10.14 -15.10
C LEU A 237 -2.42 -8.92 -15.75
N MET A 238 -1.16 -8.61 -15.40
CA MET A 238 -0.42 -7.58 -16.12
C MET A 238 0.11 -8.17 -17.41
N ASN A 239 -0.48 -7.81 -18.55
CA ASN A 239 -0.17 -8.33 -19.88
C ASN A 239 0.27 -7.20 -20.83
N ARG A 240 1.49 -7.30 -21.36
CA ARG A 240 2.02 -6.40 -22.38
C ARG A 240 2.36 -7.21 -23.61
N ASN A 241 1.62 -7.00 -24.70
CA ASN A 241 1.85 -7.65 -25.99
C ASN A 241 1.90 -9.19 -25.90
N ALA A 242 0.91 -9.78 -25.21
CA ALA A 242 0.80 -11.22 -24.94
C ALA A 242 1.84 -11.79 -23.97
N THR A 243 2.77 -10.98 -23.47
CA THR A 243 3.67 -11.33 -22.37
C THR A 243 3.03 -10.97 -21.05
N ILE A 244 2.85 -11.95 -20.16
CA ILE A 244 2.50 -11.66 -18.78
C ILE A 244 3.74 -11.12 -18.08
N LEU A 245 3.59 -10.02 -17.36
CA LEU A 245 4.63 -9.38 -16.59
C LEU A 245 4.43 -9.65 -15.09
N ALA A 246 3.19 -9.65 -14.61
CA ALA A 246 2.88 -9.96 -13.23
C ALA A 246 1.55 -10.69 -13.12
N SER A 247 1.46 -11.58 -12.13
CA SER A 247 0.28 -12.41 -11.89
C SER A 247 -0.06 -12.46 -10.40
N PRO A 248 -1.33 -12.25 -10.01
CA PRO A 248 -1.80 -12.39 -8.64
C PRO A 248 -2.16 -13.84 -8.32
N HIS A 249 -1.83 -14.31 -7.12
CA HIS A 249 -2.16 -15.65 -6.65
C HIS A 249 -2.79 -15.60 -5.27
N PRO A 250 -3.99 -16.19 -5.07
CA PRO A 250 -4.63 -16.19 -3.78
C PRO A 250 -3.80 -17.02 -2.79
N THR A 251 -3.61 -16.50 -1.58
CA THR A 251 -2.91 -17.19 -0.49
C THR A 251 -3.80 -17.44 0.72
N GLY A 252 -5.06 -17.02 0.64
CA GLY A 252 -6.08 -17.19 1.67
C GLY A 252 -7.18 -16.14 1.54
N THR A 253 -8.24 -16.23 2.35
CA THR A 253 -9.29 -15.21 2.36
C THR A 253 -8.73 -13.84 2.70
N GLY A 254 -8.97 -12.85 1.85
CA GLY A 254 -8.48 -11.49 2.05
C GLY A 254 -6.97 -11.35 1.89
N SER A 255 -6.29 -12.33 1.28
CA SER A 255 -4.85 -12.30 1.06
C SER A 255 -4.46 -12.92 -0.28
N PHE A 256 -3.56 -12.25 -0.99
CA PHE A 256 -2.97 -12.75 -2.23
C PHE A 256 -1.56 -12.20 -2.41
N THR A 257 -0.78 -12.85 -3.26
CA THR A 257 0.58 -12.43 -3.60
C THR A 257 0.68 -12.16 -5.09
N VAL A 258 1.23 -11.00 -5.46
CA VAL A 258 1.59 -10.71 -6.85
C VAL A 258 3.04 -11.09 -7.08
N TYR A 259 3.27 -11.90 -8.10
CA TYR A 259 4.60 -12.32 -8.53
C TYR A 259 4.99 -11.61 -9.82
N ARG A 260 6.26 -11.19 -9.91
CA ARG A 260 6.89 -10.91 -11.19
C ARG A 260 7.07 -12.24 -11.92
N THR A 261 6.67 -12.27 -13.18
CA THR A 261 6.83 -13.43 -14.05
C THR A 261 8.07 -13.27 -14.93
N ASP A 262 8.57 -14.40 -15.42
CA ASP A 262 9.70 -14.47 -16.36
C ASP A 262 9.37 -13.95 -17.78
N GLY A 263 8.15 -13.46 -18.01
CA GLY A 263 7.73 -12.97 -19.32
C GLY A 263 7.09 -14.02 -20.23
N SER A 264 6.70 -15.19 -19.70
CA SER A 264 6.01 -16.20 -20.53
C SER A 264 4.67 -15.67 -21.07
N ALA A 265 4.31 -16.12 -22.29
CA ALA A 265 3.05 -15.77 -22.93
C ALA A 265 1.90 -16.68 -22.48
N LEU A 266 0.70 -16.11 -22.26
CA LEU A 266 -0.54 -16.88 -22.16
C LEU A 266 -1.27 -16.84 -23.51
N ALA A 267 -1.41 -17.99 -24.16
CA ALA A 267 -2.19 -18.10 -25.39
C ALA A 267 -3.70 -17.98 -25.08
N GLY A 268 -4.40 -17.10 -25.80
CA GLY A 268 -5.87 -17.15 -25.90
C GLY A 268 -6.70 -16.33 -24.89
N MET A 269 -6.12 -15.40 -24.13
CA MET A 269 -6.93 -14.52 -23.27
C MET A 269 -7.40 -13.26 -24.00
N PRO A 270 -8.70 -12.90 -23.93
CA PRO A 270 -9.16 -11.60 -24.40
C PRO A 270 -8.48 -10.49 -23.60
N ALA A 271 -7.88 -9.53 -24.28
CA ALA A 271 -7.39 -8.32 -23.62
C ALA A 271 -8.60 -7.56 -23.06
N VAL A 272 -8.60 -7.23 -21.76
CA VAL A 272 -9.47 -6.15 -21.32
C VAL A 272 -8.85 -4.88 -21.88
N PRO A 273 -9.59 -4.06 -22.65
CA PRO A 273 -9.14 -2.72 -22.93
C PRO A 273 -9.14 -1.98 -21.59
N THR A 274 -8.00 -1.94 -20.92
CA THR A 274 -7.72 -0.72 -20.18
C THR A 274 -7.65 0.34 -21.26
N THR A 275 -8.63 1.25 -21.30
CA THR A 275 -8.33 2.54 -21.91
C THR A 275 -7.02 2.96 -21.27
N PRO A 276 -5.90 3.08 -22.02
CA PRO A 276 -4.79 3.84 -21.48
C PRO A 276 -5.44 5.13 -21.00
N LEU A 277 -5.19 5.52 -19.75
CA LEU A 277 -5.58 6.84 -19.30
C LEU A 277 -4.90 7.79 -20.29
N THR A 278 -5.65 8.21 -21.31
CA THR A 278 -5.24 9.26 -22.22
C THR A 278 -4.84 10.41 -21.31
N PRO A 279 -3.73 11.11 -21.59
CA PRO A 279 -3.33 12.27 -20.80
C PRO A 279 -4.57 13.15 -20.60
N VAL A 280 -5.07 13.23 -19.37
CA VAL A 280 -6.15 14.16 -19.09
C VAL A 280 -5.49 15.54 -19.18
N PRO A 281 -6.06 16.49 -19.95
CA PRO A 281 -5.53 17.85 -19.97
C PRO A 281 -5.38 18.37 -18.53
N PRO A 282 -4.37 19.22 -18.26
CA PRO A 282 -4.15 19.75 -16.93
C PRO A 282 -5.46 20.33 -16.40
N ALA A 283 -5.84 19.94 -15.18
CA ALA A 283 -6.98 20.55 -14.52
C ALA A 283 -6.77 22.07 -14.48
N PRO A 284 -7.80 22.90 -14.72
CA PRO A 284 -7.67 24.34 -14.55
C PRO A 284 -7.12 24.63 -13.15
N SER A 285 -6.19 25.56 -13.05
CA SER A 285 -5.57 25.97 -11.80
C SER A 285 -6.63 26.48 -10.84
N TRP A 286 -7.00 25.68 -9.84
CA TRP A 286 -7.89 26.13 -8.78
C TRP A 286 -7.08 26.89 -7.74
N THR A 287 -7.24 28.21 -7.74
CA THR A 287 -6.85 29.09 -6.64
C THR A 287 -7.92 28.99 -5.55
N GLY A 288 -7.75 28.08 -4.58
CA GLY A 288 -8.53 28.10 -3.34
C GLY A 288 -8.76 26.72 -2.71
N GLY A 289 -8.22 26.50 -1.50
CA GLY A 289 -8.64 25.47 -0.55
C GLY A 289 -8.18 24.04 -0.86
N GLY A 290 -7.28 23.49 -0.03
CA GLY A 290 -6.74 22.14 -0.19
C GLY A 290 -7.82 21.06 -0.32
N TRP A 291 -7.77 20.31 -1.43
CA TRP A 291 -8.58 19.10 -1.69
C TRP A 291 -8.45 18.03 -0.59
N ARG A 292 -7.38 18.10 0.21
CA ARG A 292 -7.10 17.31 1.39
C ARG A 292 -6.93 18.22 2.61
N SER A 293 -7.54 17.85 3.73
CA SER A 293 -7.22 18.40 5.05
C SER A 293 -6.63 17.30 5.93
N ARG A 294 -5.51 17.60 6.59
CA ARG A 294 -4.89 16.68 7.56
C ARG A 294 -5.64 16.82 8.88
N LEU A 295 -6.05 15.70 9.47
CA LEU A 295 -6.57 15.69 10.83
C LEU A 295 -5.40 15.76 11.81
N SER A 296 -5.20 16.90 12.47
CA SER A 296 -4.21 17.07 13.54
C SER A 296 -4.85 16.74 14.89
N GLY A 297 -4.69 15.50 15.37
CA GLY A 297 -5.09 15.11 16.73
C GLY A 297 -5.38 13.62 16.89
N GLY A 298 -4.57 12.92 17.68
CA GLY A 298 -4.91 11.60 18.23
C GLY A 298 -4.77 10.39 17.30
N ALA A 299 -3.66 10.29 16.54
CA ALA A 299 -3.40 9.19 15.61
C ALA A 299 -3.70 7.79 16.19
N PRO A 300 -3.31 7.42 17.43
CA PRO A 300 -3.64 6.10 17.98
C PRO A 300 -5.14 5.90 18.18
N ALA A 301 -5.84 6.83 18.85
CA ALA A 301 -7.25 6.68 19.21
C ALA A 301 -8.21 6.73 18.00
N PHE A 302 -7.84 7.36 16.89
CA PHE A 302 -8.61 7.27 15.65
C PHE A 302 -8.45 5.90 14.99
N TRP A 303 -7.21 5.40 14.89
CA TRP A 303 -6.92 4.07 14.34
C TRP A 303 -7.55 2.96 15.18
N ASP A 304 -7.49 3.07 16.50
CA ASP A 304 -8.10 2.11 17.41
C ASP A 304 -9.62 2.10 17.27
N ARG A 305 -10.26 3.28 17.13
CA ARG A 305 -11.71 3.37 16.91
C ARG A 305 -12.13 2.89 15.53
N LEU A 306 -11.37 3.23 14.48
CA LEU A 306 -11.65 2.78 13.11
C LEU A 306 -11.43 1.27 12.97
N TYR A 307 -10.36 0.76 13.58
CA TYR A 307 -10.03 -0.66 13.62
C TYR A 307 -10.99 -1.46 14.49
N ALA A 308 -11.38 -0.96 15.67
CA ALA A 308 -12.38 -1.59 16.52
C ALA A 308 -13.76 -1.60 15.86
N ALA A 309 -14.19 -0.48 15.27
CA ALA A 309 -15.45 -0.43 14.51
C ALA A 309 -15.43 -1.41 13.32
N TRP A 310 -14.28 -1.52 12.63
CA TRP A 310 -14.09 -2.47 11.54
C TRP A 310 -14.06 -3.93 12.01
N GLN A 311 -13.29 -4.25 13.05
CA GLN A 311 -13.26 -5.60 13.63
C GLN A 311 -14.62 -6.01 14.15
N GLN A 312 -15.37 -5.09 14.75
CA GLN A 312 -16.73 -5.33 15.19
C GLN A 312 -17.67 -5.60 14.01
N ALA A 313 -17.55 -4.84 12.91
CA ALA A 313 -18.33 -5.10 11.70
C ALA A 313 -18.01 -6.48 11.09
N VAL A 314 -16.73 -6.85 11.00
CA VAL A 314 -16.29 -8.18 10.52
C VAL A 314 -16.74 -9.30 11.45
N ALA A 315 -16.61 -9.13 12.77
CA ALA A 315 -17.04 -10.12 13.76
C ALA A 315 -18.56 -10.31 13.76
N ASN A 316 -19.31 -9.23 13.68
CA ASN A 316 -20.77 -9.27 13.55
C ASN A 316 -21.19 -10.02 12.28
N LEU A 317 -20.48 -9.79 11.17
CA LEU A 317 -20.71 -10.48 9.91
C LEU A 317 -20.43 -11.99 10.01
N LEU A 318 -19.26 -12.37 10.55
CA LEU A 318 -18.89 -13.78 10.72
C LEU A 318 -19.88 -14.54 11.61
N ALA A 319 -20.29 -13.94 12.73
CA ALA A 319 -21.28 -14.52 13.62
C ALA A 319 -22.63 -14.78 12.92
N ARG A 320 -23.03 -13.89 12.00
CA ARG A 320 -24.28 -14.00 11.24
C ARG A 320 -24.21 -15.04 10.13
N VAL A 321 -23.06 -15.16 9.46
CA VAL A 321 -22.81 -16.24 8.49
C VAL A 321 -22.89 -17.60 9.16
N LEU A 322 -22.28 -17.76 10.34
CA LEU A 322 -22.38 -18.97 11.15
C LEU A 322 -23.82 -19.27 11.57
N ALA A 323 -24.55 -18.26 12.05
CA ALA A 323 -25.95 -18.42 12.46
C ALA A 323 -26.92 -18.71 11.29
N TRP A 324 -26.56 -18.31 10.06
CA TRP A 324 -27.29 -18.67 8.85
C TRP A 324 -26.99 -20.11 8.44
N TRP A 325 -25.72 -20.52 8.46
CA TRP A 325 -25.29 -21.90 8.20
C TRP A 325 -25.96 -22.91 9.15
N GLN A 326 -26.05 -22.57 10.43
CA GLN A 326 -26.73 -23.40 11.43
C GLN A 326 -28.24 -23.52 11.24
N ARG A 327 -28.88 -22.61 10.49
CA ARG A 327 -30.32 -22.65 10.18
C ARG A 327 -30.64 -23.41 8.89
N LEU A 328 -29.62 -23.74 8.10
CA LEU A 328 -29.75 -24.54 6.87
C LEU A 328 -29.38 -26.02 7.07
N GLY A 329 -29.01 -26.39 8.30
CA GLY A 329 -28.95 -27.79 8.76
C GLY A 329 -30.24 -28.17 9.47
#